data_AF-A0A2D6IUY1-F1
#
_entry.id   AF-A0A2D6IUY1-F1
#
_cell.length_a   1.000
_cell.length_b   1.000
_cell.length_c   1.000
_cell.angle_alpha   90.00
_cell.angle_beta   90.00
_cell.angle_gamma   90.00
#
_symmetry.space_group_name_H-M   'P 1'
#
loop_
_entity.id
_entity.type
_entity.pdbx_description
1 polymer ?
#
loop_
_entity_poly.entity_id
_entity_poly.type
_entity_poly.pdbx_seq_one_letter_code
_entity_poly.pdbx_strand_id
1 'polypeptide(L)'
;MIDPAWEGKVQFYELVFGTWLTDTFLVLMWERALKAKKAEWIYALITFLGASFFWINHYFQHAPFYGGLLNGYTLVFFTTYYAICVHAEGRSVVWKIAAILFENIARYFVDGRGVNEFWFMLIAYFGFIWLIIWRGKTHSLPRE
;
A
#
# COMPACT_ATOMS: atom_id res chain seq x y z
N MET A 1 15.18 -18.07 -16.33
CA MET A 1 14.84 -16.75 -16.89
C MET A 1 13.32 -16.68 -16.96
N ILE A 2 12.71 -15.57 -16.55
CA ILE A 2 11.25 -15.38 -16.64
C ILE A 2 10.88 -15.20 -18.11
N ASP A 3 9.73 -15.75 -18.53
CA ASP A 3 9.24 -15.61 -19.91
C ASP A 3 8.85 -14.14 -20.18
N PRO A 4 9.51 -13.45 -21.14
CA PRO A 4 9.18 -12.07 -21.46
C PRO A 4 7.72 -11.89 -21.92
N ALA A 5 7.08 -12.93 -22.44
CA ALA A 5 5.67 -12.88 -22.82
C ALA A 5 4.71 -12.75 -21.63
N TRP A 6 5.19 -13.02 -20.40
CA TRP A 6 4.39 -12.89 -19.17
C TRP A 6 4.47 -11.49 -18.55
N GLU A 7 5.41 -10.65 -19.00
CA GLU A 7 5.72 -9.37 -18.40
C GLU A 7 4.55 -8.38 -18.53
N GLY A 8 4.22 -7.73 -17.43
CA GLY A 8 3.17 -6.72 -17.36
C GLY A 8 3.63 -5.34 -17.79
N LYS A 9 2.66 -4.43 -17.98
CA LYS A 9 2.95 -3.05 -18.41
C LYS A 9 3.61 -2.20 -17.32
N VAL A 10 3.38 -2.54 -16.06
CA VAL A 10 3.79 -1.76 -14.89
C VAL A 10 5.28 -1.99 -14.64
N GLN A 11 6.08 -0.94 -14.59
CA GLN A 11 7.54 -1.03 -14.45
C GLN A 11 8.03 -0.82 -13.00
N PHE A 12 9.18 -1.40 -12.65
CA PHE A 12 9.65 -1.51 -11.25
C PHE A 12 9.82 -0.15 -10.55
N TYR A 13 10.13 0.90 -11.30
CA TYR A 13 10.23 2.24 -10.74
C TYR A 13 8.86 2.79 -10.27
N GLU A 14 7.74 2.40 -10.90
CA GLU A 14 6.39 2.81 -10.48
C GLU A 14 6.08 2.34 -9.05
N LEU A 15 6.70 1.24 -8.61
CA LEU A 15 6.61 0.69 -7.25
C LEU A 15 7.18 1.65 -6.21
N VAL A 16 8.41 2.12 -6.44
CA VAL A 16 9.09 3.03 -5.51
C VAL A 16 8.25 4.28 -5.35
N PHE A 17 7.62 4.78 -6.41
CA PHE A 17 6.90 6.04 -6.37
C PHE A 17 5.48 5.96 -5.79
N GLY A 18 4.82 4.81 -5.84
CA GLY A 18 3.50 4.62 -5.20
C GLY A 18 3.57 4.38 -3.68
N THR A 19 4.67 3.82 -3.18
CA THR A 19 4.75 3.34 -1.80
C THR A 19 4.62 4.42 -0.73
N TRP A 20 5.11 5.65 -0.97
CA TRP A 20 4.93 6.75 0.00
C TRP A 20 3.48 7.25 0.10
N LEU A 21 2.73 7.20 -1.01
CA LEU A 21 1.30 7.52 -1.02
C LEU A 21 0.51 6.47 -0.26
N THR A 22 0.86 5.20 -0.44
CA THR A 22 0.28 4.09 0.34
C THR A 22 0.56 4.27 1.83
N ASP A 23 1.80 4.56 2.24
CA ASP A 23 2.13 4.80 3.66
C ASP A 23 1.34 6.00 4.22
N THR A 24 1.30 7.11 3.47
CA THR A 24 0.54 8.31 3.86
C THR A 24 -0.94 8.01 4.03
N PHE A 25 -1.53 7.29 3.07
CA PHE A 25 -2.93 6.88 3.12
C PHE A 25 -3.21 6.01 4.35
N LEU A 26 -2.36 5.01 4.61
CA LEU A 26 -2.51 4.13 5.77
C LEU A 26 -2.46 4.92 7.08
N VAL A 27 -1.52 5.86 7.21
CA VAL A 27 -1.41 6.72 8.39
C VAL A 27 -2.65 7.62 8.53
N LEU A 28 -3.11 8.28 7.46
CA LEU A 28 -4.30 9.13 7.52
C LEU A 28 -5.57 8.32 7.85
N MET A 29 -5.73 7.16 7.23
CA MET A 29 -6.85 6.25 7.49
C MET A 29 -6.84 5.80 8.94
N TRP A 30 -5.75 5.21 9.43
CA TRP A 30 -5.69 4.64 10.77
C TRP A 30 -5.63 5.69 11.87
N GLU A 31 -4.79 6.70 11.75
CA GLU A 31 -4.62 7.70 12.81
C GLU A 31 -5.72 8.75 12.83
N ARG A 32 -6.17 9.21 11.66
CA ARG A 32 -7.09 10.36 11.57
C ARG A 32 -8.54 9.94 11.39
N ALA A 33 -8.83 9.10 10.40
CA ALA A 33 -10.21 8.69 10.11
C ALA A 33 -10.72 7.68 11.14
N LEU A 34 -9.95 6.63 11.39
CA LEU A 34 -10.30 5.52 12.28
C LEU A 34 -9.94 5.76 13.74
N LYS A 35 -9.09 6.76 14.03
CA LYS A 35 -8.62 7.12 15.37
C LYS A 35 -8.04 5.91 16.13
N ALA A 36 -7.29 5.07 15.42
CA ALA A 36 -6.68 3.83 15.89
C ALA A 36 -5.23 3.76 15.39
N LYS A 37 -4.37 4.62 15.97
CA LYS A 37 -2.96 4.68 15.60
C LYS A 37 -2.29 3.31 15.78
N LYS A 38 -1.52 2.90 14.77
CA LYS A 38 -0.72 1.68 14.78
C LYS A 38 0.75 1.97 15.08
N ALA A 39 1.47 0.93 15.46
CA ALA A 39 2.92 0.97 15.55
C ALA A 39 3.53 1.17 14.16
N GLU A 40 4.64 1.89 14.08
CA GLU A 40 5.17 2.33 12.78
C GLU A 40 5.61 1.19 11.86
N TRP A 41 6.09 0.10 12.45
CA TRP A 41 6.45 -1.11 11.72
C TRP A 41 5.25 -1.76 11.00
N ILE A 42 4.01 -1.53 11.49
CA ILE A 42 2.79 -2.05 10.87
C ILE A 42 2.54 -1.31 9.55
N TYR A 43 2.67 0.01 9.52
CA TYR A 43 2.54 0.77 8.27
C TYR A 43 3.61 0.38 7.25
N ALA A 44 4.85 0.22 7.71
CA ALA A 44 5.95 -0.26 6.86
C ALA A 44 5.67 -1.67 6.31
N LEU A 45 5.18 -2.60 7.15
CA LEU A 45 4.85 -3.96 6.75
C LEU A 45 3.72 -4.00 5.73
N ILE A 46 2.62 -3.28 5.96
CA ILE A 46 1.48 -3.27 5.02
C ILE A 46 1.87 -2.62 3.70
N THR A 47 2.62 -1.51 3.73
CA THR A 47 3.17 -0.88 2.53
C THR A 47 4.09 -1.84 1.77
N PHE A 48 4.96 -2.58 2.46
CA PHE A 48 5.84 -3.58 1.86
C PHE A 48 5.06 -4.76 1.25
N LEU A 49 4.08 -5.30 1.97
CA LEU A 49 3.22 -6.37 1.47
C LEU A 49 2.44 -5.89 0.24
N GLY A 50 1.86 -4.69 0.28
CA GLY A 50 1.19 -4.05 -0.85
C GLY A 50 2.13 -3.91 -2.05
N ALA A 51 3.36 -3.46 -1.82
CA ALA A 51 4.39 -3.35 -2.84
C ALA A 51 4.77 -4.71 -3.45
N SER A 52 4.80 -5.79 -2.66
CA SER A 52 5.15 -7.12 -3.21
C SER A 52 4.16 -7.63 -4.27
N PHE A 53 2.94 -7.08 -4.34
CA PHE A 53 2.02 -7.33 -5.46
C PHE A 53 2.61 -6.96 -6.82
N PHE A 54 3.49 -5.96 -6.85
CA PHE A 54 4.14 -5.51 -8.06
C PHE A 54 4.92 -6.62 -8.74
N TRP A 55 5.59 -7.51 -7.98
CA TRP A 55 6.30 -8.64 -8.58
C TRP A 55 5.35 -9.57 -9.34
N ILE A 56 4.12 -9.73 -8.84
CA ILE A 56 3.10 -10.55 -9.47
C ILE A 56 2.62 -9.91 -10.78
N ASN A 57 2.34 -8.61 -10.77
CA ASN A 57 1.93 -7.89 -11.97
C ASN A 57 3.05 -7.75 -12.99
N HIS A 58 4.24 -7.36 -12.56
CA HIS A 58 5.34 -7.09 -13.47
C HIS A 58 5.83 -8.35 -14.16
N TYR A 59 5.98 -9.47 -13.45
CA TYR A 59 6.55 -10.68 -14.06
C TYR A 59 5.53 -11.69 -14.58
N PHE A 60 4.28 -11.62 -14.13
CA PHE A 60 3.33 -12.71 -14.37
C PHE A 60 1.96 -12.24 -14.87
N GLN A 61 1.76 -10.95 -15.21
CA GLN A 61 0.44 -10.43 -15.62
C GLN A 61 -0.19 -11.19 -16.79
N HIS A 62 0.62 -11.71 -17.72
CA HIS A 62 0.13 -12.48 -18.87
C HIS A 62 0.37 -13.99 -18.74
N ALA A 63 0.82 -14.46 -17.57
CA ALA A 63 1.02 -15.87 -17.32
C ALA A 63 -0.32 -16.62 -17.18
N PRO A 64 -0.41 -17.90 -17.61
CA PRO A 64 -1.66 -18.68 -17.52
C PRO A 64 -2.13 -18.93 -16.07
N PHE A 65 -1.23 -18.83 -15.09
CA PHE A 65 -1.53 -18.99 -13.66
C PHE A 65 -1.70 -17.64 -12.93
N TYR A 66 -1.65 -16.51 -13.63
CA TYR A 66 -1.73 -15.16 -13.04
C TYR A 66 -2.91 -15.02 -12.08
N GLY A 67 -4.10 -15.47 -12.48
CA GLY A 67 -5.30 -15.39 -11.64
C GLY A 67 -5.16 -16.16 -10.32
N GLY A 68 -4.52 -17.32 -10.33
CA GLY A 68 -4.24 -18.09 -9.11
C GLY A 68 -3.26 -17.38 -8.19
N LEU A 69 -2.17 -16.85 -8.77
CA LEU A 69 -1.14 -16.10 -8.03
C LEU A 69 -1.71 -14.81 -7.42
N LEU A 70 -2.52 -14.07 -8.18
CA LEU A 70 -3.23 -12.87 -7.77
C LEU A 70 -4.18 -13.14 -6.59
N ASN A 71 -5.00 -14.18 -6.70
CA ASN A 71 -5.95 -14.56 -5.65
C ASN A 71 -5.25 -15.04 -4.39
N GLY A 72 -4.19 -15.85 -4.54
CA GLY A 72 -3.37 -16.33 -3.43
C GLY A 72 -2.70 -15.18 -2.67
N TYR A 73 -2.10 -14.25 -3.40
CA TYR A 73 -1.54 -13.02 -2.82
C TYR A 73 -2.61 -12.21 -2.08
N THR A 74 -3.77 -12.01 -2.72
CA THR A 74 -4.88 -11.22 -2.14
C THR A 74 -5.36 -11.85 -0.83
N LEU A 75 -5.49 -13.17 -0.77
CA LEU A 75 -5.85 -13.90 0.45
C LEU A 75 -4.80 -13.70 1.56
N VAL A 76 -3.52 -13.85 1.25
CA VAL A 76 -2.42 -13.66 2.21
C VAL A 76 -2.40 -12.22 2.72
N PHE A 77 -2.53 -11.23 1.83
CA PHE A 77 -2.58 -9.83 2.20
C PHE A 77 -3.74 -9.54 3.16
N PHE A 78 -4.98 -9.89 2.79
CA PHE A 78 -6.14 -9.61 3.64
C PHE A 78 -6.10 -10.36 4.97
N THR A 79 -5.60 -11.60 4.99
CA THR A 79 -5.47 -12.37 6.23
C THR A 79 -4.46 -11.70 7.17
N THR A 80 -3.30 -11.30 6.64
CA THR A 80 -2.24 -10.63 7.40
C THR A 80 -2.71 -9.27 7.91
N TYR A 81 -3.32 -8.48 7.03
CA TYR A 81 -3.89 -7.18 7.35
C TYR A 81 -4.97 -7.29 8.44
N TYR A 82 -5.90 -8.24 8.31
CA TYR A 82 -6.92 -8.45 9.32
C TYR A 82 -6.31 -8.84 10.67
N ALA A 83 -5.38 -9.80 10.69
CA ALA A 83 -4.77 -10.28 11.92
C ALA A 83 -4.01 -9.19 12.68
N ILE A 84 -3.22 -8.38 11.97
CA ILE A 84 -2.31 -7.39 12.59
C ILE A 84 -3.01 -6.04 12.84
N CYS A 85 -3.87 -5.61 11.92
CA CYS A 85 -4.47 -4.27 11.98
C CYS A 85 -5.87 -4.26 12.60
N VAL A 86 -6.68 -5.30 12.40
CA VAL A 86 -8.13 -5.25 12.66
C VAL A 86 -8.58 -6.15 13.81
N HIS A 87 -8.01 -7.36 13.92
CA HIS A 87 -8.50 -8.41 14.81
C HIS A 87 -8.49 -7.97 16.28
N ALA A 88 -7.34 -7.45 16.74
CA ALA A 88 -7.12 -7.02 18.12
C ALA A 88 -7.85 -5.71 18.51
N GLU A 89 -8.47 -5.02 17.57
CA GLU A 89 -9.23 -3.81 17.87
C GLU A 89 -10.53 -4.15 18.62
N GLY A 90 -10.74 -3.55 19.79
CA GLY A 90 -11.97 -3.63 20.58
C GLY A 90 -13.16 -2.86 19.98
N ARG A 91 -13.23 -2.80 18.64
CA ARG A 91 -14.24 -2.04 17.88
C ARG A 91 -15.33 -2.97 17.35
N SER A 92 -16.48 -2.40 17.01
CA SER A 92 -17.63 -3.15 16.50
C SER A 92 -17.35 -3.84 15.16
N VAL A 93 -18.08 -4.91 14.85
CA VAL A 93 -17.94 -5.65 13.57
C VAL A 93 -18.16 -4.74 12.36
N VAL A 94 -19.11 -3.80 12.44
CA VAL A 94 -19.36 -2.81 11.37
C VAL A 94 -18.13 -1.95 11.11
N TRP A 95 -17.44 -1.52 12.16
CA TRP A 95 -16.20 -0.76 12.03
C TRP A 95 -15.10 -1.59 11.36
N LYS A 96 -14.99 -2.87 11.71
CA LYS A 96 -14.01 -3.79 11.11
C LYS A 96 -14.27 -3.99 9.61
N ILE A 97 -15.54 -4.11 9.21
CA ILE A 97 -15.95 -4.19 7.80
C ILE A 97 -15.60 -2.89 7.05
N ALA A 98 -15.91 -1.72 7.63
CA ALA A 98 -15.60 -0.43 7.01
C ALA A 98 -14.09 -0.24 6.79
N ALA A 99 -13.25 -0.63 7.75
CA ALA A 99 -11.79 -0.57 7.62
C ALA A 99 -11.24 -1.45 6.49
N ILE A 100 -11.88 -2.60 6.21
CA ILE A 100 -11.50 -3.48 5.09
C ILE A 100 -11.97 -2.91 3.75
N LEU A 101 -13.15 -2.29 3.71
CA LEU A 101 -13.71 -1.72 2.48
C LEU A 101 -12.99 -0.45 2.02
N PHE A 102 -12.43 0.34 2.95
CA PHE A 102 -11.73 1.58 2.63
C PHE A 102 -10.47 1.34 1.75
N GLU A 103 -9.80 0.21 1.94
CA GLU A 103 -8.67 -0.24 1.12
C GLU A 103 -9.08 -0.49 -0.35
N ASN A 104 -10.28 -1.04 -0.58
CA ASN A 104 -10.78 -1.30 -1.94
C ASN A 104 -11.15 -0.02 -2.70
N ILE A 105 -11.58 1.03 -1.99
CA ILE A 105 -11.89 2.33 -2.59
C ILE A 105 -10.61 2.97 -3.17
N ALA A 106 -9.48 2.88 -2.46
CA ALA A 106 -8.20 3.39 -2.95
C ALA A 106 -7.77 2.71 -4.27
N ARG A 107 -8.03 1.40 -4.41
CA ARG A 107 -7.76 0.64 -5.65
C ARG A 107 -8.58 1.12 -6.85
N TYR A 108 -9.82 1.55 -6.65
CA TYR A 108 -10.71 1.99 -7.73
C TYR A 108 -10.30 3.33 -8.36
N PHE A 109 -9.60 4.21 -7.64
CA PHE A 109 -9.25 5.55 -8.13
C PHE A 109 -8.03 5.61 -9.06
N VAL A 110 -7.25 4.53 -9.17
CA VAL A 110 -5.96 4.55 -9.88
C VAL A 110 -6.10 4.45 -11.41
N ASP A 111 -7.22 3.95 -11.94
CA ASP A 111 -7.36 3.60 -13.36
C ASP A 111 -7.87 4.74 -14.28
N GLY A 112 -7.48 5.99 -14.03
CA GLY A 112 -8.22 7.13 -14.58
C GLY A 112 -7.59 7.98 -15.69
N ARG A 113 -6.29 8.28 -15.67
CA ARG A 113 -5.76 9.43 -16.45
C ARG A 113 -4.31 9.24 -16.89
N GLY A 114 -4.11 9.10 -18.20
CA GLY A 114 -2.80 8.99 -18.85
C GLY A 114 -1.95 10.26 -18.73
N VAL A 115 -1.27 10.40 -17.60
CA VAL A 115 -0.29 11.46 -17.31
C VAL A 115 1.12 10.91 -17.55
N ASN A 116 2.00 11.73 -18.15
CA ASN A 116 3.36 11.33 -18.49
C ASN A 116 4.18 10.99 -17.22
N GLU A 117 4.91 9.87 -17.28
CA GLU A 117 5.70 9.27 -16.21
C GLU A 117 6.69 10.24 -15.53
N PHE A 118 7.26 11.18 -16.30
CA PHE A 118 8.18 12.20 -15.79
C PHE A 118 7.60 13.02 -14.62
N TRP A 119 6.32 13.38 -14.70
CA TRP A 119 5.67 14.18 -13.67
C TRP A 119 5.38 13.38 -12.40
N PHE A 120 5.07 12.08 -12.54
CA PHE A 120 4.94 11.18 -11.41
C PHE A 120 6.27 11.02 -10.66
N MET A 121 7.37 10.85 -11.40
CA MET A 121 8.71 10.76 -10.81
C MET A 121 9.06 12.02 -10.02
N LEU A 122 8.87 13.20 -10.61
CA LEU A 122 9.18 14.47 -9.97
C LEU A 122 8.39 14.66 -8.66
N ILE A 123 7.08 14.40 -8.69
CA ILE A 123 6.21 14.56 -7.53
C ILE A 123 6.59 13.56 -6.42
N ALA A 124 6.95 12.33 -6.78
CA ALA A 124 7.26 11.30 -5.80
C ALA A 124 8.52 11.62 -4.98
N TYR A 125 9.57 12.21 -5.58
CA TYR A 125 10.76 12.65 -4.83
C TYR A 125 10.41 13.68 -3.75
N PHE A 126 9.58 14.68 -4.09
CA PHE A 126 9.10 15.65 -3.10
C PHE A 126 8.17 15.00 -2.07
N GLY A 127 7.37 14.02 -2.48
CA GLY A 127 6.50 13.23 -1.61
C GLY A 127 7.26 12.45 -0.54
N PHE A 128 8.37 11.79 -0.89
CA PHE A 128 9.23 11.10 0.07
C PHE A 128 9.91 12.05 1.05
N ILE A 129 10.45 13.18 0.57
CA ILE A 129 11.05 14.20 1.44
C ILE A 129 10.00 14.71 2.44
N TRP A 130 8.79 15.00 1.94
CA TRP A 130 7.68 15.41 2.79
C TRP A 130 7.31 14.32 3.82
N LEU A 131 7.20 13.06 3.40
CA LEU A 131 6.88 11.92 4.28
C LEU A 131 7.92 11.81 5.40
N ILE A 132 9.22 11.85 5.08
CA ILE A 132 10.31 11.78 6.06
C ILE A 132 10.21 12.92 7.06
N ILE A 133 10.00 14.16 6.59
CA ILE A 133 9.86 15.33 7.48
C ILE A 133 8.62 15.21 8.36
N TRP A 134 7.49 14.78 7.79
CA TRP A 134 6.22 14.65 8.50
C TRP A 134 6.33 13.61 9.62
N ARG A 135 6.85 12.42 9.28
CA ARG A 135 7.00 11.29 10.19
C ARG A 135 8.10 11.55 11.23
N GLY A 136 9.17 12.25 10.83
CA GLY A 136 10.23 12.69 11.73
C GLY A 136 9.76 13.69 12.78
N LYS A 137 8.89 14.64 12.43
CA LYS A 137 8.33 15.62 13.38
C LYS A 137 7.36 15.03 14.39
N THR A 138 6.59 14.01 14.01
CA THR A 138 5.69 13.30 14.95
C THR A 138 6.41 12.47 16.00
N HIS A 139 7.71 12.20 15.83
CA HIS A 139 8.54 11.45 16.77
C HIS A 139 9.44 12.32 17.66
N SER A 140 9.49 13.64 17.45
CA SER A 140 10.32 14.52 18.25
C SER A 140 9.54 15.16 19.42
N LEU A 141 9.78 14.63 20.65
CA LEU A 141 9.91 15.27 21.99
C LEU A 141 9.01 14.67 23.12
N PRO A 142 9.47 14.63 24.40
CA PRO A 142 10.55 15.42 25.01
C PRO A 142 11.82 14.64 25.38
N ARG A 143 12.98 15.33 25.35
CA ARG A 143 14.12 14.95 26.19
C ARG A 143 13.72 15.26 27.63
N GLU A 144 13.86 14.26 28.49
CA GLU A 144 13.81 14.40 29.95
C GLU A 144 14.82 15.43 30.46
#